data_AF-A0A5Y7F9K1-F1
#
_entry.id   AF-A0A5Y7F9K1-F1
#
_cell.length_a   1.000
_cell.length_b   1.000
_cell.length_c   1.000
_cell.angle_alpha   90.00
_cell.angle_beta   90.00
_cell.angle_gamma   90.00
#
_symmetry.space_group_name_H-M   'P 1'
#
loop_
_entity.id
_entity.type
_entity.pdbx_description
1 polymer ?
#
loop_
_entity_poly.entity_id
_entity_poly.type
_entity_poly.pdbx_seq_one_letter_code
_entity_poly.pdbx_strand_id
1 'polypeptide(L)'
;MSETYEIYTPNGLTLDVEKDTNKILFKENVKPTGNYTQEYSKAVFKSYHIMKNSPYKDYKPQYLDPNFYTGQKSTLVEFKDWQSIYLKDPIKGAIAPWTKAEKAYYKSLKTKRERYKYLAIRSGLRSVV
;
A
#
# COMPACT_ATOMS: atom_id res chain seq x y z
N MET A 1 43.71 -2.56 6.70
CA MET A 1 42.37 -2.59 7.29
C MET A 1 41.61 -1.45 6.64
N SER A 2 40.43 -1.70 6.06
CA SER A 2 39.59 -0.60 5.59
C SER A 2 39.09 0.18 6.81
N GLU A 3 39.11 1.50 6.72
CA GLU A 3 38.60 2.33 7.80
C GLU A 3 37.07 2.20 7.87
N THR A 4 36.54 2.09 9.09
CA THR A 4 35.10 2.04 9.33
C THR A 4 34.62 3.28 10.09
N TYR A 5 33.31 3.54 10.00
CA TYR A 5 32.60 4.50 10.84
C TYR A 5 31.30 3.89 11.35
N GLU A 6 30.81 4.40 12.48
CA GLU A 6 29.60 3.91 13.12
C GLU A 6 28.37 4.74 12.72
N ILE A 7 27.25 4.07 12.49
CA ILE A 7 25.93 4.71 12.38
C ILE A 7 25.00 4.19 13.47
N TYR A 8 24.19 5.08 14.04
CA TYR A 8 23.19 4.74 15.06
C TYR A 8 21.80 4.72 14.43
N THR A 9 21.11 3.59 14.53
CA THR A 9 19.75 3.43 14.00
C THR A 9 18.70 3.89 15.03
N PRO A 10 17.46 4.21 14.59
CA PRO A 10 16.39 4.64 15.51
C PRO A 10 16.02 3.64 16.62
N ASN A 11 16.27 2.34 16.41
CA ASN A 11 16.10 1.29 17.41
C ASN A 11 17.33 1.09 18.31
N GLY A 12 18.32 1.98 18.25
CA GLY A 12 19.50 1.98 19.11
C GLY A 12 20.60 0.97 18.71
N LEU A 13 20.54 0.40 17.51
CA LEU A 13 21.62 -0.46 17.01
C LEU A 13 22.75 0.39 16.43
N THR A 14 23.97 0.02 16.76
CA THR A 14 25.17 0.55 16.11
C THR A 14 25.55 -0.36 14.96
N LEU A 15 25.68 0.19 13.76
CA LEU A 15 26.14 -0.52 12.57
C LEU A 15 27.51 0.01 12.14
N ASP A 16 28.42 -0.91 11.85
CA ASP A 16 29.75 -0.60 11.33
C ASP A 16 29.67 -0.48 9.81
N VAL A 17 30.22 0.60 9.25
CA VAL A 17 30.17 0.88 7.80
C VAL A 17 31.57 1.12 7.26
N GLU A 18 31.91 0.44 6.18
CA GLU A 18 33.19 0.63 5.48
C GLU A 18 33.22 2.00 4.77
N LYS A 19 34.25 2.82 5.02
CA LYS A 19 34.33 4.20 4.49
C LYS A 19 34.35 4.26 2.96
N ASP A 20 35.08 3.37 2.31
CA ASP A 20 35.32 3.44 0.86
C ASP A 20 34.09 3.00 0.05
N THR A 21 33.37 2.00 0.54
CA THR A 21 32.29 1.35 -0.21
C THR A 21 30.90 1.68 0.33
N ASN A 22 30.81 2.30 1.50
CA ASN A 22 29.58 2.42 2.30
C ASN A 22 28.87 1.08 2.49
N LYS A 23 29.62 -0.01 2.62
CA LYS A 23 29.07 -1.34 2.91
C LYS A 23 28.82 -1.47 4.40
N ILE A 24 27.57 -1.77 4.77
CA ILE A 24 27.18 -2.07 6.15
C ILE A 24 27.68 -3.48 6.49
N LEU A 25 28.41 -3.60 7.59
CA LEU A 25 28.95 -4.83 8.12
C LEU A 25 28.01 -5.36 9.21
N PHE A 26 27.38 -6.51 8.95
CA PHE A 26 26.50 -7.15 9.91
C PHE A 26 27.34 -8.08 10.80
N LYS A 27 27.18 -7.95 12.12
CA LYS A 27 27.83 -8.85 13.09
C LYS A 27 27.17 -10.23 13.03
N GLU A 28 27.95 -11.30 13.13
CA GLU A 28 27.55 -12.70 12.93
C GLU A 28 26.34 -13.16 13.78
N ASN A 29 26.06 -12.47 14.89
CA ASN A 29 24.95 -12.80 15.79
C ASN A 29 23.55 -12.44 15.24
N VAL A 30 23.43 -11.74 14.11
CA VAL A 30 22.15 -11.25 13.55
C VAL A 30 21.68 -12.10 12.37
N LYS A 31 21.59 -13.43 12.55
CA LYS A 31 21.24 -14.40 11.47
C LYS A 31 22.24 -14.39 10.29
N PRO A 32 22.38 -15.50 9.54
CA PRO A 32 23.23 -15.48 8.36
C PRO A 32 22.72 -14.43 7.35
N THR A 33 23.51 -13.37 7.17
CA THR A 33 23.29 -12.38 6.12
C THR A 33 23.56 -13.00 4.76
N GLY A 34 22.62 -12.87 3.83
CA GLY A 34 22.79 -13.34 2.46
C GLY A 34 23.92 -12.62 1.70
N ASN A 35 24.27 -13.14 0.53
CA ASN A 35 25.45 -12.74 -0.26
C ASN A 35 25.45 -11.27 -0.79
N TYR A 36 24.35 -10.52 -0.67
CA TYR A 36 24.14 -9.22 -1.33
C TYR A 36 24.21 -8.01 -0.38
N THR A 37 25.15 -8.04 0.57
CA THR A 37 25.28 -6.99 1.60
C THR A 37 25.55 -5.60 1.03
N GLN A 38 26.23 -5.50 -0.12
CA GLN A 38 26.53 -4.22 -0.76
C GLN A 38 25.29 -3.60 -1.43
N GLU A 39 24.47 -4.38 -2.13
CA GLU A 39 23.23 -3.92 -2.76
C GLU A 39 22.23 -3.46 -1.71
N TYR A 40 22.10 -4.21 -0.61
CA TYR A 40 21.27 -3.79 0.52
C TYR A 40 21.75 -2.47 1.14
N SER A 41 23.07 -2.32 1.35
CA SER A 41 23.64 -1.08 1.86
C SER A 41 23.33 0.11 0.93
N LYS A 42 23.53 -0.07 -0.39
CA LYS A 42 23.18 0.94 -1.40
C LYS A 42 21.70 1.32 -1.36
N ALA A 43 20.81 0.34 -1.25
CA ALA A 43 19.37 0.59 -1.16
C ALA A 43 19.00 1.37 0.11
N VAL A 44 19.61 1.07 1.26
CA VAL A 44 19.38 1.79 2.53
C VAL A 44 19.83 3.24 2.41
N PHE A 45 21.06 3.50 1.96
CA PHE A 45 21.55 4.88 1.82
C PHE A 45 20.76 5.67 0.78
N LYS A 46 20.37 5.04 -0.34
CA LYS A 46 19.50 5.68 -1.33
C LYS A 46 18.14 6.03 -0.74
N SER A 47 17.54 5.14 0.03
CA SER A 47 16.25 5.37 0.69
C SER A 47 16.34 6.50 1.72
N TYR A 48 17.40 6.51 2.52
CA TYR A 48 17.68 7.60 3.46
C TYR A 48 17.84 8.95 2.74
N HIS A 49 18.58 8.98 1.64
CA HIS A 49 18.78 10.19 0.85
C HIS A 49 17.46 10.70 0.25
N ILE A 50 16.63 9.80 -0.30
CA ILE A 50 15.29 10.14 -0.79
C ILE A 50 14.43 10.69 0.36
N MET A 51 14.45 10.05 1.53
CA MET A 51 13.68 10.50 2.69
C MET A 51 14.09 11.90 3.14
N LYS A 52 15.40 12.19 3.21
CA LYS A 52 15.92 13.50 3.64
C LYS A 52 15.68 14.61 2.61
N ASN A 53 15.67 14.28 1.33
CA ASN A 53 15.45 15.23 0.22
C ASN A 53 14.03 15.22 -0.32
N SER A 54 13.12 14.49 0.31
CA SER A 54 11.72 14.44 -0.11
C SER A 54 11.09 15.84 0.01
N PRO A 55 10.27 16.28 -0.96
CA PRO A 55 9.47 17.50 -0.80
C PRO A 55 8.49 17.40 0.38
N TYR A 56 8.24 16.19 0.89
CA TYR A 56 7.35 15.90 2.01
C TYR A 56 8.10 15.58 3.31
N LYS A 57 9.40 15.88 3.42
CA LYS A 57 10.20 15.55 4.63
C LYS A 57 9.61 16.12 5.94
N ASP A 58 8.93 17.27 5.85
CA ASP A 58 8.31 17.98 6.97
C ASP A 58 6.79 17.77 7.04
N TYR A 59 6.26 16.81 6.28
CA TYR A 59 4.84 16.51 6.26
C TYR A 59 4.38 16.04 7.65
N LYS A 60 3.42 16.76 8.22
CA LYS A 60 2.71 16.34 9.43
C LYS A 60 1.38 15.72 9.02
N PRO A 61 1.11 14.46 9.37
CA PRO A 61 -0.19 13.87 9.08
C PRO A 61 -1.29 14.66 9.79
N GLN A 62 -2.33 15.00 9.03
CA GLN A 62 -3.55 15.57 9.59
C GLN A 62 -4.42 14.43 10.11
N TYR A 63 -4.59 14.37 11.43
CA TYR A 63 -5.46 13.39 12.07
C TYR A 63 -6.89 13.92 12.18
N LEU A 64 -7.86 13.00 12.23
CA LEU A 64 -9.25 13.36 12.49
C LEU A 64 -9.37 13.92 13.92
N ASP A 65 -9.63 15.22 14.03
CA ASP A 65 -10.17 15.83 15.23
C ASP A 65 -11.71 15.78 15.17
N PRO A 66 -12.38 15.12 16.13
CA PRO A 66 -13.84 15.04 16.17
C PRO A 66 -14.52 16.33 16.68
N ASN A 67 -13.77 17.31 17.19
CA ASN A 67 -14.32 18.53 17.78
C ASN A 67 -14.45 19.67 16.77
N PHE A 68 -15.30 20.65 17.10
CA PHE A 68 -15.45 21.90 16.37
C PHE A 68 -14.86 23.06 17.17
N TYR A 69 -14.06 23.87 16.51
CA TYR A 69 -13.51 25.11 17.07
C TYR A 69 -13.94 26.29 16.21
N THR A 70 -14.50 27.31 16.85
CA THR A 70 -15.01 28.51 16.18
C THR A 70 -13.89 29.18 15.37
N GLY A 71 -14.13 29.40 14.08
CA GLY A 71 -13.19 30.07 13.18
C GLY A 71 -12.07 29.19 12.61
N GLN A 72 -12.06 27.88 12.90
CA GLN A 72 -11.09 26.94 12.36
C GLN A 72 -11.73 25.95 11.37
N LYS A 73 -10.93 25.47 10.41
CA LYS A 73 -11.34 24.36 9.54
C LYS A 73 -11.44 23.08 10.37
N SER A 74 -12.51 22.31 10.19
CA SER A 74 -12.73 21.05 10.90
C SER A 74 -12.43 19.86 10.02
N THR A 75 -11.54 18.98 10.48
CA THR A 75 -11.26 17.68 9.87
C THR A 75 -12.47 16.76 9.86
N LEU A 76 -13.42 16.96 10.79
CA LEU A 76 -14.64 16.15 10.85
C LEU A 76 -15.55 16.41 9.65
N VAL A 77 -15.59 17.63 9.12
CA VAL A 77 -16.39 17.95 7.92
C VAL A 77 -15.82 17.25 6.70
N GLU A 78 -14.52 17.41 6.46
CA GLU A 78 -13.82 16.72 5.36
C GLU A 78 -14.00 15.20 5.48
N PHE A 79 -13.83 14.64 6.68
CA PHE A 79 -14.04 13.21 6.91
C PHE A 79 -15.47 12.77 6.61
N LYS A 80 -16.49 13.53 7.01
CA LYS A 80 -17.90 13.20 6.74
C LYS A 80 -18.23 13.22 5.25
N ASP A 81 -17.66 14.16 4.50
CA ASP A 81 -17.83 14.22 3.05
C ASP A 81 -17.25 12.96 2.39
N TRP A 82 -16.02 12.57 2.77
CA TRP A 82 -15.40 11.32 2.33
C TRP A 82 -16.20 10.08 2.74
N GLN A 83 -16.64 10.04 4.01
CA GLN A 83 -17.45 8.96 4.54
C GLN A 83 -18.76 8.81 3.77
N SER A 84 -19.39 9.93 3.36
CA SER A 84 -20.63 9.91 2.60
C SER A 84 -20.46 9.31 1.20
N ILE A 85 -19.29 9.45 0.59
CA ILE A 85 -18.95 8.81 -0.68
C ILE A 85 -18.77 7.30 -0.47
N TYR A 86 -18.06 6.91 0.58
CA TYR A 86 -17.73 5.51 0.85
C TYR A 86 -18.92 4.69 1.34
N LEU A 87 -19.76 5.28 2.19
CA LEU A 87 -20.98 4.69 2.71
C LEU A 87 -22.19 4.92 1.81
N LYS A 88 -22.00 5.55 0.65
CA LYS A 88 -23.05 5.60 -0.37
C LYS A 88 -23.35 4.17 -0.76
N ASP A 89 -24.56 3.71 -0.44
CA ASP A 89 -25.06 2.44 -0.95
C ASP A 89 -24.70 2.36 -2.44
N PRO A 90 -24.12 1.24 -2.93
CA PRO A 90 -23.96 1.06 -4.36
C PRO A 90 -25.35 1.28 -4.95
N ILE A 91 -25.45 2.09 -6.01
CA ILE A 91 -26.73 2.50 -6.61
C ILE A 91 -27.68 1.31 -6.56
N LYS A 92 -28.69 1.34 -5.68
CA LYS A 92 -29.60 0.20 -5.49
C LYS A 92 -30.26 -0.07 -6.85
N GLY A 93 -29.87 -1.15 -7.52
CA GLY A 93 -30.16 -1.41 -8.94
C GLY A 93 -28.96 -1.46 -9.89
N ALA A 94 -27.72 -1.30 -9.42
CA ALA A 94 -26.49 -1.34 -10.25
C ALA A 94 -26.29 -2.67 -10.99
N ILE A 95 -26.93 -3.74 -10.51
CA ILE A 95 -27.20 -4.94 -11.30
C ILE A 95 -28.65 -4.83 -11.72
N ALA A 96 -28.88 -4.42 -12.98
CA ALA A 96 -30.21 -4.44 -13.58
C ALA A 96 -30.87 -5.82 -13.34
N PRO A 97 -32.17 -5.88 -13.02
CA PRO A 97 -32.86 -7.17 -12.86
C PRO A 97 -32.69 -7.98 -14.16
N TRP A 98 -32.46 -9.29 -14.02
CA TRP A 98 -32.26 -10.13 -15.19
C TRP A 98 -33.51 -10.16 -16.06
N THR A 99 -33.34 -9.85 -17.33
CA THR A 99 -34.36 -10.03 -18.36
C THR A 99 -34.75 -11.50 -18.49
N LYS A 100 -35.94 -11.76 -19.04
CA LYS A 100 -36.42 -13.14 -19.29
C LYS A 100 -35.43 -13.92 -20.19
N ALA A 101 -34.83 -13.24 -21.17
CA ALA A 101 -33.83 -13.80 -22.08
C ALA A 101 -32.52 -14.16 -21.35
N GLU A 102 -31.99 -13.27 -20.51
CA GLU A 102 -30.77 -13.55 -19.71
C GLU A 102 -30.98 -14.74 -18.77
N LYS A 103 -32.14 -14.83 -18.10
CA LYS A 103 -32.49 -15.98 -17.24
C LYS A 103 -32.53 -17.28 -18.06
N ALA A 104 -33.12 -17.25 -19.24
CA ALA A 104 -33.18 -18.42 -20.12
C ALA A 104 -31.79 -18.83 -20.61
N TYR A 105 -30.98 -17.86 -21.06
CA TYR A 105 -29.61 -18.10 -21.52
C TYR A 105 -28.73 -18.70 -20.42
N TYR A 106 -28.71 -18.12 -19.22
CA TYR A 106 -27.94 -18.67 -18.10
C TYR A 106 -28.36 -20.10 -17.72
N LYS A 107 -29.66 -20.39 -17.75
CA LYS A 107 -30.19 -21.74 -17.49
C LYS A 107 -29.82 -22.74 -18.59
N SER A 108 -29.58 -22.27 -19.82
CA SER A 108 -29.15 -23.12 -20.94
C SER A 108 -27.67 -23.56 -20.88
N LEU A 109 -26.84 -22.86 -20.09
CA LEU A 109 -25.42 -23.17 -19.93
C LEU A 109 -25.25 -24.50 -19.20
N LYS A 110 -24.46 -25.42 -19.78
CA LYS A 110 -24.36 -26.80 -19.32
C LYS A 110 -23.42 -26.94 -18.13
N THR A 111 -22.27 -26.26 -18.17
CA THR A 111 -21.20 -26.44 -17.19
C THR A 111 -21.18 -25.34 -16.12
N LYS A 112 -20.62 -25.68 -14.96
CA LYS A 112 -20.37 -24.69 -13.89
C LYS A 112 -19.42 -23.58 -14.34
N ARG A 113 -18.45 -23.91 -15.21
CA ARG A 113 -17.47 -22.96 -15.76
C ARG A 113 -18.13 -21.91 -16.64
N GLU A 114 -19.02 -22.30 -17.55
CA GLU A 114 -19.75 -21.37 -18.42
C GLU A 114 -20.64 -20.42 -17.61
N ARG A 115 -21.36 -20.96 -16.63
CA ARG A 115 -22.19 -20.15 -15.72
C ARG A 115 -21.36 -19.13 -14.95
N TYR A 116 -20.18 -19.53 -14.46
CA TYR A 116 -19.27 -18.62 -13.78
C TYR A 116 -18.72 -17.51 -14.70
N LYS A 117 -18.28 -17.85 -15.92
CA LYS A 117 -17.81 -16.86 -16.91
C LYS A 117 -18.88 -15.81 -17.20
N TYR A 118 -20.13 -16.26 -17.40
CA TYR A 118 -21.26 -15.38 -17.66
C TYR A 118 -21.51 -14.40 -16.49
N LEU A 119 -21.50 -14.88 -15.24
CA LEU A 119 -21.69 -14.03 -14.06
C LEU A 119 -20.57 -13.00 -13.90
N ALA A 120 -19.32 -13.38 -14.17
CA ALA A 120 -18.17 -12.47 -14.10
C ALA A 120 -18.29 -11.34 -15.13
N ILE A 121 -18.55 -11.67 -16.40
CA ILE A 121 -18.72 -10.69 -17.48
C ILE A 121 -19.90 -9.75 -17.16
N ARG A 122 -21.01 -10.31 -16.70
CA ARG A 122 -22.21 -9.52 -16.33
C ARG A 122 -21.98 -8.57 -15.15
N SER A 123 -21.00 -8.86 -14.29
CA SER A 123 -20.61 -8.02 -13.17
C SER A 123 -19.52 -7.00 -13.54
N GLY A 124 -19.19 -6.86 -14.83
CA GLY A 124 -18.15 -5.95 -15.32
C GLY A 124 -16.72 -6.44 -15.05
N LEU A 125 -16.54 -7.71 -14.71
CA LEU A 125 -15.24 -8.30 -14.42
C LEU A 125 -14.70 -9.05 -15.64
N ARG A 126 -13.39 -8.95 -15.88
CA ARG A 126 -12.70 -9.82 -16.84
C ARG A 126 -12.60 -11.22 -16.25
N SER A 127 -13.22 -12.20 -16.91
CA SER A 127 -13.02 -13.61 -16.55
C SER A 127 -11.65 -14.06 -17.07
N VAL A 128 -10.73 -14.41 -16.17
CA VAL A 128 -9.34 -14.82 -16.51
C VAL A 128 -9.27 -16.32 -16.87
N VAL A 129 -10.39 -16.92 -17.27
CA VAL A 129 -10.56 -18.36 -17.44
C VAL A 129 -11.26 -18.67 -18.75
#